data_AF-A0A917L5Y2-F1
#
_entry.id   AF-A0A917L5Y2-F1
#
_cell.length_a   1.000
_cell.length_b   1.000
_cell.length_c   1.000
_cell.angle_alpha   90.00
_cell.angle_beta   90.00
_cell.angle_gamma   90.00
#
_symmetry.space_group_name_H-M   'P 1'
#
loop_
_entity.id
_entity.type
_entity.pdbx_description
1 polymer ?
#
loop_
_entity_poly.entity_id
_entity_poly.type
_entity_poly.pdbx_seq_one_letter_code
_entity_poly.pdbx_strand_id
1 'polypeptide(L)' 'MVVSVTVKDTPPGECPQCWQHAHDRRVHRNLRPREDCPQCVDHMINGCPYIVPKKKSGWW' A
#
# COMPACT_ATOMS: atom_id res chain seq x y z
N MET A 1 9.35 3.23 26.31
CA MET A 1 9.88 3.77 25.03
C MET A 1 9.30 2.91 23.93
N VAL A 2 8.23 3.36 23.27
CA VAL A 2 7.62 2.62 22.16
C VAL A 2 8.46 2.93 20.94
N VAL A 3 9.17 1.92 20.43
CA VAL A 3 10.01 2.06 19.25
C VAL A 3 9.06 2.16 18.05
N SER A 4 8.82 3.37 17.57
CA SER A 4 8.10 3.62 16.32
C SER A 4 8.94 3.06 15.17
N VAL A 5 8.60 1.85 14.73
CA VAL A 5 9.07 1.32 13.45
C VAL A 5 8.51 2.26 12.38
N THR A 6 9.38 3.01 11.71
CA THR A 6 9.03 3.77 10.51
C THR A 6 8.78 2.79 9.37
N VAL A 7 7.66 2.06 9.46
CA VAL A 7 7.00 1.51 8.28
C VAL A 7 6.72 2.75 7.45
N LYS A 8 7.26 2.86 6.23
CA LYS A 8 6.97 3.97 5.30
C LYS A 8 5.50 4.35 5.45
N ASP A 9 5.24 5.49 6.09
CA ASP A 9 3.89 5.85 6.51
C ASP A 9 3.01 5.77 5.28
N THR A 10 2.14 4.77 5.26
CA THR A 10 1.25 4.56 4.13
C THR A 10 0.32 5.75 4.12
N PRO A 11 0.26 6.54 3.03
CA PRO A 11 -0.54 7.74 3.03
C PRO A 11 -2.00 7.38 3.33
N PRO A 12 -2.70 8.22 4.12
CA PRO A 12 -4.10 8.00 4.44
C PRO A 12 -4.91 7.92 3.14
N GLY A 13 -5.68 6.84 2.97
CA GLY A 13 -6.40 6.53 1.74
C GLY A 13 -5.73 5.51 0.83
N GLU A 14 -4.54 5.02 1.19
CA GLU A 14 -3.87 3.93 0.49
C GLU A 14 -3.77 2.66 1.35
N CYS A 15 -3.58 1.53 0.66
CA CYS A 15 -3.45 0.22 1.24
C CYS A 15 -1.96 -0.04 1.60
N PRO A 16 -1.62 -0.33 2.87
CA PRO A 16 -0.22 -0.47 3.31
C PRO A 16 0.50 -1.60 2.60
N GLN A 17 -0.22 -2.68 2.29
CA GLN A 17 0.32 -3.78 1.52
C GLN A 17 0.68 -3.31 0.11
N CYS A 18 -0.22 -2.63 -0.60
CA CYS A 18 0.06 -2.13 -1.96
C CYS A 18 1.20 -1.12 -1.98
N TRP A 19 1.25 -0.22 -0.99
CA TRP A 19 2.34 0.75 -0.83
C TRP A 19 3.68 0.08 -0.59
N GLN A 20 3.74 -0.89 0.32
CA GLN A 20 4.95 -1.68 0.56
C GLN A 20 5.36 -2.46 -0.69
N HIS A 21 4.38 -3.02 -1.41
CA HIS A 21 4.60 -3.78 -2.64
C HIS A 21 5.15 -2.92 -3.78
N ALA A 22 4.67 -1.68 -3.91
CA ALA A 22 5.20 -0.70 -4.87
C ALA A 22 6.64 -0.28 -4.54
N HIS A 23 6.99 -0.28 -3.26
CA HIS A 23 8.29 0.16 -2.76
C HIS A 23 9.33 -0.94 -2.60
N ASP A 24 8.92 -2.19 -2.44
CA ASP A 24 9.82 -3.33 -2.36
C ASP A 24 10.04 -3.91 -3.76
N ARG A 25 11.21 -3.65 -4.35
CA ARG A 25 11.52 -4.16 -5.69
C ARG A 25 11.79 -5.67 -5.70
N ARG A 26 11.96 -6.30 -4.54
CA ARG A 26 12.24 -7.75 -4.43
C ARG A 26 11.04 -8.59 -4.84
N VAL A 27 9.82 -8.08 -4.61
CA VAL A 27 8.58 -8.78 -4.99
C VAL A 27 8.38 -8.81 -6.52
N HIS A 28 8.90 -7.81 -7.21
CA HIS A 28 8.90 -7.73 -8.67
C HIS A 28 10.12 -8.40 -9.31
N ARG A 29 11.01 -9.02 -8.51
CA ARG A 29 12.21 -9.70 -9.02
C ARG A 29 11.87 -10.83 -10.00
N ASN A 30 10.72 -11.48 -9.79
CA ASN A 30 10.24 -12.58 -10.63
C ASN A 30 9.28 -12.13 -11.75
N LEU A 31 8.90 -10.84 -11.77
CA LEU A 31 8.03 -10.29 -12.81
C LEU A 31 8.87 -9.89 -14.02
N ARG A 32 8.28 -10.00 -15.22
CA ARG A 32 8.93 -9.54 -16.44
C ARG A 32 9.03 -8.02 -16.44
N PRO A 33 9.99 -7.44 -17.19
CA PRO A 33 10.03 -5.99 -17.36
C PRO A 33 8.68 -5.50 -17.89
N ARG A 34 8.02 -4.59 -17.14
CA ARG A 34 6.69 -4.01 -17.44
C ARG A 34 5.49 -4.94 -17.19
N GLU A 35 5.66 -6.02 -16.44
CA GLU A 35 4.55 -6.84 -15.98
C GLU A 35 4.02 -6.30 -14.64
N ASP A 36 2.74 -5.91 -14.63
CA ASP A 36 2.07 -5.48 -13.41
C ASP A 36 1.69 -6.69 -12.56
N CYS A 37 1.90 -6.58 -11.25
CA CYS A 37 1.52 -7.66 -10.34
C CYS A 37 0.00 -7.84 -10.34
N PRO A 38 -0.53 -9.06 -10.59
CA PRO A 38 -1.96 -9.30 -10.63
C PRO A 38 -2.66 -8.97 -9.30
N GLN A 39 -1.99 -9.14 -8.15
CA GLN A 39 -2.54 -8.71 -6.85
C GLN A 39 -2.68 -7.20 -6.73
N CYS A 40 -1.73 -6.41 -7.26
CA CYS A 40 -1.85 -4.95 -7.25
C CYS A 40 -2.99 -4.49 -8.15
N VAL A 41 -3.12 -5.09 -9.33
CA VAL A 41 -4.19 -4.80 -10.28
C VAL A 41 -5.55 -5.22 -9.70
N ASP A 42 -5.63 -6.40 -9.10
CA ASP A 42 -6.81 -6.89 -8.40
C ASP A 42 -7.23 -5.92 -7.28
N HIS A 43 -6.31 -5.52 -6.42
CA HIS A 43 -6.60 -4.55 -5.35
C HIS A 43 -6.99 -3.17 -5.89
N MET A 44 -6.49 -2.78 -7.07
CA MET A 44 -6.88 -1.52 -7.71
C MET A 44 -8.30 -1.59 -8.29
N ILE A 45 -8.71 -2.74 -8.83
CA ILE A 45 -10.01 -2.93 -9.48
C ILE A 45 -11.10 -3.31 -8.47
N ASN A 46 -10.82 -4.30 -7.62
CA ASN A 46 -11.75 -4.87 -6.64
C ASN A 46 -11.74 -4.12 -5.30
N GLY A 47 -10.72 -3.28 -5.08
CA GLY A 47 -10.52 -2.56 -3.82
C GLY A 47 -9.74 -3.37 -2.80
N CYS A 48 -8.91 -2.68 -2.01
CA CYS A 48 -8.18 -3.33 -0.91
C CYS A 48 -9.07 -3.42 0.35
N PRO A 49 -9.09 -4.57 1.06
CA PRO A 49 -9.90 -4.76 2.27
C PRO A 49 -9.45 -3.88 3.45
N TYR A 50 -8.18 -3.43 3.44
CA TYR A 50 -7.62 -2.58 4.47
C TYR A 50 -6.96 -1.34 3.86
N ILE A 51 -7.71 -0.24 3.86
CA ILE A 51 -7.23 1.07 3.45
C ILE A 51 -6.97 1.87 4.72
N VAL A 52 -5.82 2.54 4.82
CA VAL A 52 -5.56 3.43 5.95
C VAL A 52 -6.65 4.49 5.97
N PRO A 53 -7.47 4.56 7.03
CA PRO A 53 -8.56 5.51 7.08
C PRO A 53 -7.99 6.92 6.96
N LYS A 54 -8.46 7.70 5.98
CA LYS A 54 -8.19 9.14 5.95
C LYS A 54 -8.73 9.72 7.25
N LYS A 55 -7.90 10.43 8.01
CA LYS A 55 -8.42 11.28 9.10
C LYS A 55 -9.50 12.14 8.47
N LYS A 56 -10.77 11.89 8.80
CA LYS A 56 -11.83 12.84 8.50
C LYS A 56 -11.44 14.09 9.27
N SER A 57 -10.99 15.13 8.58
CA SER A 57 -10.90 16.47 9.15
C SER A 57 -12.34 16.93 9.40
N GLY A 58 -12.95 16.39 10.45
CA GLY A 58 -14.20 16.90 10.99
C GLY A 58 -13.87 18.20 11.69
N TRP A 59 -14.08 19.31 11.00
CA TRP A 59 -14.33 20.57 11.68
C TRP A 59 -15.81 20.54 12.09
N TRP A 60 -16.04 20.23 13.37
CA TRP A 60 -17.27 20.54 14.11
C TRP A 60 -16.90 21.54 15.21
#